data_AF-A0A4T0B9T8-F1
#
_entry.id   AF-A0A4T0B9T8-F1
#
_cell.length_a   1.000
_cell.length_b   1.000
_cell.length_c   1.000
_cell.angle_alpha   90.00
_cell.angle_beta   90.00
_cell.angle_gamma   90.00
#
_symmetry.space_group_name_H-M   'P 1'
#
loop_
_entity.id
_entity.type
_entity.pdbx_description
1 polymer ?
#
loop_
_entity_poly.entity_id
_entity_poly.type
_entity_poly.pdbx_seq_one_letter_code
_entity_poly.pdbx_strand_id
1 'polypeptide(L)'
;MPEHSYFRGQIVLRDMSGIFPPPSPTEYLFLEGGQPLNHKISLRHPFNSDVLFTLFAWDDKDGALHHDLLHTACTVVAGNRHDGYLSASRPIDDYFHVPDDHDYPVVLTFVDWWFPVSLPPAWLSASTGHDNNAAQATTHSNFSAGINMTGDVAKCLLLCSNFHKSFDDRVWVLSPKGPDTIVAHFLEAASYQAALYHNVVTHPPQCEPRSLDVRFAWAIMSLLRAYLSKSTSRKVKVWVASENDRSVGTEPTVQSTVTGLSLFGDTDDYSNGDYIHSSSDPQMSNAS
;
A
#
# COMPACT_ATOMS: atom_id res chain seq x y z
N MET A 1 -27.99 40.11 16.59
CA MET A 1 -27.88 38.73 17.10
C MET A 1 -27.76 37.83 15.88
N PRO A 2 -26.59 37.19 15.60
CA PRO A 2 -26.49 36.23 14.52
C PRO A 2 -27.00 34.86 14.98
N GLU A 3 -27.89 34.25 14.20
CA GLU A 3 -28.29 32.85 14.37
C GLU A 3 -27.10 31.94 14.08
N HIS A 4 -26.70 31.15 15.07
CA HIS A 4 -25.81 30.01 14.85
C HIS A 4 -26.60 28.92 14.13
N SER A 5 -26.47 28.83 12.81
CA SER A 5 -26.91 27.67 12.04
C SER A 5 -26.07 26.46 12.46
N TYR A 6 -26.65 25.55 13.25
CA TYR A 6 -26.06 24.24 13.49
C TYR A 6 -26.00 23.49 12.15
N PHE A 7 -24.78 23.16 11.69
CA PHE A 7 -24.59 22.19 10.64
C PHE A 7 -25.17 20.85 11.12
N ARG A 8 -26.35 20.51 10.62
CA ARG A 8 -27.00 19.23 10.89
C ARG A 8 -26.27 18.18 10.05
N GLY A 9 -25.37 17.41 10.68
CA GLY A 9 -24.66 16.32 10.01
C GLY A 9 -25.66 15.36 9.36
N GLN A 10 -25.45 15.06 8.07
CA GLN A 10 -26.25 14.11 7.33
C GLN A 10 -25.66 12.71 7.49
N ILE A 11 -26.45 11.75 7.98
CA ILE A 11 -26.07 10.34 7.97
C ILE A 11 -26.30 9.81 6.56
N VAL A 12 -25.23 9.36 5.90
CA VAL A 12 -25.29 8.74 4.56
C VAL A 12 -24.90 7.28 4.69
N LEU A 13 -25.79 6.37 4.32
CA LEU A 13 -25.48 4.94 4.17
C LEU A 13 -24.64 4.77 2.90
N ARG A 14 -23.49 4.09 3.01
CA ARG A 14 -22.60 3.82 1.89
C ARG A 14 -22.81 2.41 1.38
N ASP A 15 -22.69 2.24 0.07
CA ASP A 15 -22.56 0.92 -0.51
C ASP A 15 -21.26 0.29 -0.02
N MET A 16 -21.35 -0.98 0.39
CA MET A 16 -20.17 -1.77 0.73
C MET A 16 -19.28 -1.90 -0.50
N SER A 17 -17.96 -1.90 -0.31
CA SER A 17 -17.05 -2.21 -1.42
C SER A 17 -17.46 -3.57 -1.99
N GLY A 18 -17.52 -3.69 -3.31
CA GLY A 18 -18.01 -4.88 -4.02
C GLY A 18 -17.09 -6.10 -3.92
N ILE A 19 -16.50 -6.34 -2.75
CA ILE A 19 -15.72 -7.54 -2.42
C ILE A 19 -16.70 -8.59 -1.88
N PHE A 20 -17.65 -8.95 -2.73
CA PHE A 20 -18.49 -10.12 -2.51
C PHE A 20 -17.85 -11.27 -3.27
N PRO A 21 -17.67 -12.45 -2.68
CA PRO A 21 -17.13 -13.57 -3.43
C PRO A 21 -18.16 -13.92 -4.52
N PRO A 22 -17.91 -13.69 -5.82
CA PRO A 22 -18.60 -14.49 -6.82
C PRO A 22 -18.25 -15.97 -6.55
N PRO A 23 -19.00 -16.94 -7.07
CA PRO A 23 -18.48 -18.30 -7.16
C PRO A 23 -17.08 -18.24 -7.78
N SER A 24 -16.11 -18.91 -7.16
CA SER A 24 -14.71 -18.88 -7.58
C SER A 24 -14.66 -19.11 -9.09
N PRO A 25 -14.04 -18.21 -9.87
CA PRO A 25 -13.89 -18.44 -11.30
C PRO A 25 -13.23 -19.79 -11.53
N THR A 26 -13.64 -20.51 -12.58
CA THR A 26 -13.22 -21.91 -12.80
C THR A 26 -11.70 -22.06 -12.87
N GLU A 27 -11.03 -21.03 -13.37
CA GLU A 27 -9.58 -20.90 -13.45
C GLU A 27 -8.88 -20.87 -12.10
N TYR A 28 -9.56 -20.53 -10.99
CA TYR A 28 -9.01 -20.44 -9.64
C TYR A 28 -9.39 -21.61 -8.72
N LEU A 29 -10.13 -22.60 -9.22
CA LEU A 29 -10.53 -23.78 -8.44
C LEU A 29 -9.33 -24.56 -7.87
N PHE A 30 -8.14 -24.40 -8.46
CA PHE A 30 -6.91 -25.01 -7.94
C PHE A 30 -6.54 -24.49 -6.53
N LEU A 31 -7.05 -23.33 -6.11
CA LEU A 31 -6.89 -22.79 -4.75
C LEU A 31 -7.82 -23.47 -3.72
N GLU A 32 -8.94 -24.07 -4.14
CA GLU A 32 -9.97 -24.65 -3.24
C GLU A 32 -9.52 -25.96 -2.56
N GLY A 33 -8.46 -26.60 -3.06
CA GLY A 33 -7.98 -27.91 -2.59
C GLY A 33 -7.21 -27.90 -1.26
N GLY A 34 -7.01 -26.73 -0.63
CA GLY A 34 -6.36 -26.61 0.68
C GLY A 34 -4.87 -26.98 0.73
N GLN A 35 -4.27 -27.42 -0.38
CA GLN A 35 -2.82 -27.59 -0.47
C GLN A 35 -2.17 -26.20 -0.62
N PRO A 36 -1.11 -25.89 0.16
CA PRO A 36 -0.41 -24.64 -0.01
C PRO A 36 0.26 -24.65 -1.38
N LEU A 37 -0.28 -23.85 -2.30
CA LEU A 37 0.36 -23.53 -3.56
C LEU A 37 1.60 -22.71 -3.22
N ASN A 38 2.74 -23.39 -3.12
CA ASN A 38 4.01 -22.76 -2.76
C ASN A 38 4.64 -21.98 -3.92
N HIS A 39 3.86 -21.71 -4.98
CA HIS A 39 4.28 -20.88 -6.10
C HIS A 39 4.53 -19.45 -5.60
N LYS A 40 5.78 -19.03 -5.74
CA LYS A 40 6.28 -17.75 -5.26
C LYS A 40 7.27 -17.20 -6.28
N ILE A 41 7.25 -15.89 -6.47
CA ILE A 41 8.26 -15.17 -7.25
C ILE A 41 9.03 -14.28 -6.29
N SER A 42 10.35 -14.42 -6.29
CA SER A 42 11.24 -13.60 -5.46
C SER A 42 11.85 -12.50 -6.31
N LEU A 43 11.66 -11.25 -5.87
CA LEU A 43 12.37 -10.13 -6.46
C LEU A 43 13.72 -9.98 -5.78
N ARG A 44 14.79 -9.88 -6.57
CA ARG A 44 16.15 -9.68 -6.09
C ARG A 44 16.65 -8.28 -6.43
N HIS A 45 17.47 -7.76 -5.53
CA HIS A 45 18.19 -6.54 -5.74
C HIS A 45 19.22 -6.72 -6.88
N PRO A 46 19.22 -5.88 -7.92
CA PRO A 46 20.08 -6.04 -9.10
C PRO A 46 21.58 -6.11 -8.80
N PHE A 47 22.04 -5.31 -7.84
CA PHE A 47 23.47 -5.21 -7.54
C PHE A 47 24.02 -6.32 -6.63
N ASN A 48 23.30 -6.72 -5.58
CA ASN A 48 23.81 -7.65 -4.57
C ASN A 48 23.07 -9.00 -4.55
N SER A 49 22.06 -9.18 -5.41
CA SER A 49 21.25 -10.40 -5.56
C SER A 49 20.49 -10.85 -4.31
N ASP A 50 20.45 -10.03 -3.26
CA ASP A 50 19.64 -10.29 -2.09
C ASP A 50 18.15 -10.20 -2.46
N VAL A 51 17.35 -11.16 -1.98
CA VAL A 51 15.89 -11.09 -2.10
C VAL A 51 15.40 -9.85 -1.35
N LEU A 52 14.72 -8.95 -2.08
CA LEU A 52 14.04 -7.78 -1.55
C LEU A 52 12.74 -8.19 -0.88
N PHE A 53 11.88 -8.86 -1.65
CA PHE A 53 10.61 -9.40 -1.20
C PHE A 53 10.21 -10.59 -2.07
N THR A 54 9.19 -11.34 -1.61
CA THR A 54 8.62 -12.48 -2.31
C THR A 54 7.11 -12.32 -2.35
N LEU A 55 6.50 -12.56 -3.51
CA LEU A 55 5.04 -12.53 -3.71
C LEU A 55 4.53 -13.92 -4.05
N PHE A 56 3.29 -14.21 -3.66
CA PHE A 56 2.62 -15.46 -4.03
C PHE A 56 2.16 -15.40 -5.50
N ALA A 57 2.56 -16.40 -6.28
CA ALA A 57 2.29 -16.47 -7.71
C ALA A 57 1.04 -17.32 -7.98
N TRP A 58 -0.12 -16.85 -7.50
CA TRP A 58 -1.41 -17.56 -7.57
C TRP A 58 -2.30 -17.13 -8.73
N ASP A 59 -1.73 -16.47 -9.74
CA ASP A 59 -2.52 -16.08 -10.93
C ASP A 59 -2.69 -17.22 -11.92
N ASP A 60 -1.90 -18.30 -11.79
CA ASP A 60 -2.01 -19.52 -12.59
C ASP A 60 -1.67 -20.75 -11.74
N LYS A 61 -2.26 -21.89 -12.07
CA LYS A 61 -2.04 -23.19 -11.41
C LYS A 61 -0.58 -23.67 -11.43
N ASP A 62 0.19 -23.23 -12.43
CA ASP A 62 1.60 -23.58 -12.60
C ASP A 62 2.54 -22.55 -11.94
N GLY A 63 1.98 -21.48 -11.37
CA GLY A 63 2.69 -20.41 -10.68
C GLY A 63 2.99 -19.22 -11.59
N ALA A 64 2.08 -18.25 -11.60
CA ALA A 64 2.27 -17.00 -12.33
C ALA A 64 1.87 -15.79 -11.48
N LEU A 65 2.41 -14.63 -11.83
CA LEU A 65 2.10 -13.35 -11.22
C LEU A 65 1.88 -12.32 -12.32
N HIS A 66 0.84 -11.52 -12.17
CA HIS A 66 0.53 -10.45 -13.10
C HIS A 66 1.70 -9.45 -13.18
N HIS A 67 2.13 -9.15 -14.39
CA HIS A 67 3.27 -8.25 -14.64
C HIS A 67 3.11 -6.91 -13.90
N ASP A 68 1.96 -6.25 -14.05
CA ASP A 68 1.76 -4.91 -13.50
C ASP A 68 1.74 -4.88 -11.97
N LEU A 69 1.33 -5.97 -11.33
CA LEU A 69 1.37 -6.10 -9.87
C LEU A 69 2.82 -6.16 -9.40
N LEU A 70 3.64 -7.03 -10.02
CA LEU A 70 5.05 -7.15 -9.70
C LEU A 70 5.79 -5.85 -10.00
N HIS A 71 5.58 -5.28 -11.19
CA HIS A 71 6.18 -4.01 -11.61
C HIS A 71 5.84 -2.90 -10.63
N THR A 72 4.56 -2.69 -10.31
CA THR A 72 4.12 -1.65 -9.36
C THR A 72 4.77 -1.83 -7.99
N ALA A 73 4.84 -3.06 -7.47
CA ALA A 73 5.55 -3.35 -6.22
C ALA A 73 7.04 -2.99 -6.29
N CYS A 74 7.72 -3.28 -7.40
CA CYS A 74 9.11 -2.89 -7.61
C CYS A 74 9.27 -1.36 -7.64
N THR A 75 8.37 -0.65 -8.31
CA THR A 75 8.43 0.82 -8.40
C THR A 75 8.29 1.47 -7.04
N VAL A 76 7.45 0.93 -6.14
CA VAL A 76 7.34 1.38 -4.74
C VAL A 76 8.69 1.31 -4.05
N VAL A 77 9.36 0.15 -4.10
CA VAL A 77 10.68 -0.08 -3.49
C VAL A 77 11.75 0.81 -4.12
N ALA A 78 11.65 1.07 -5.41
CA ALA A 78 12.56 1.96 -6.15
C ALA A 78 12.22 3.46 -5.98
N GLY A 79 11.30 3.83 -5.09
CA GLY A 79 10.92 5.24 -4.86
C GLY A 79 10.19 5.86 -6.04
N ASN A 80 9.17 5.15 -6.55
CA ASN A 80 8.30 5.52 -7.67
C ASN A 80 9.03 5.69 -9.01
N ARG A 81 10.12 4.97 -9.21
CA ARG A 81 10.82 4.89 -10.51
C ARG A 81 10.09 3.94 -11.45
N HIS A 82 9.09 4.47 -12.16
CA HIS A 82 8.26 3.73 -13.11
C HIS A 82 8.95 3.40 -14.44
N ASP A 83 10.09 4.02 -14.72
CA ASP A 83 10.94 3.80 -15.90
C ASP A 83 11.78 2.51 -15.83
N GLY A 84 11.68 1.77 -14.72
CA GLY A 84 12.34 0.48 -14.57
C GLY A 84 11.65 -0.66 -15.33
N TYR A 85 12.40 -1.74 -15.53
CA TYR A 85 11.96 -2.95 -16.24
C TYR A 85 12.33 -4.22 -15.48
N LEU A 86 11.47 -5.24 -15.61
CA LEU A 86 11.73 -6.57 -15.08
C LEU A 86 12.65 -7.34 -16.03
N SER A 87 13.63 -8.04 -15.49
CA SER A 87 14.41 -9.04 -16.21
C SER A 87 14.41 -10.34 -15.43
N ALA A 88 14.01 -11.41 -16.11
CA ALA A 88 14.00 -12.74 -15.54
C ALA A 88 15.42 -13.32 -15.45
N SER A 89 15.71 -14.04 -14.37
CA SER A 89 16.92 -14.86 -14.26
C SER A 89 16.58 -16.16 -13.57
N ARG A 90 16.60 -17.27 -14.33
CA ARG A 90 16.11 -18.60 -13.88
C ARG A 90 14.63 -18.54 -13.47
N PRO A 91 13.89 -19.67 -13.43
CA PRO A 91 12.42 -19.64 -13.46
C PRO A 91 11.72 -19.12 -12.19
N ILE A 92 12.45 -18.65 -11.16
CA ILE A 92 11.89 -18.30 -9.85
C ILE A 92 12.38 -16.95 -9.28
N ASP A 93 13.31 -16.30 -9.98
CA ASP A 93 13.94 -15.05 -9.51
C ASP A 93 13.85 -13.97 -10.59
N ASP A 94 13.29 -12.83 -10.22
CA ASP A 94 13.22 -11.64 -11.08
C ASP A 94 14.09 -10.52 -10.52
N TYR A 95 14.56 -9.66 -11.41
CA TYR A 95 15.27 -8.43 -11.08
C TYR A 95 14.51 -7.24 -11.66
N PHE A 96 14.43 -6.14 -10.90
CA PHE A 96 13.91 -4.88 -11.42
C PHE A 96 15.06 -3.91 -11.64
N HIS A 97 15.30 -3.53 -12.88
CA HIS A 97 16.37 -2.62 -13.24
C HIS A 97 15.81 -1.23 -13.46
N VAL A 98 16.48 -0.22 -12.91
CA VAL A 98 16.16 1.19 -13.14
C VAL A 98 17.26 1.77 -14.06
N PRO A 99 16.91 2.36 -15.22
CA PRO A 99 17.89 2.99 -16.10
C PRO A 99 18.74 4.03 -15.36
N ASP A 100 20.03 4.03 -15.70
CA ASP A 100 21.05 4.93 -15.15
C ASP A 100 21.22 4.90 -13.62
N ASP A 101 20.66 3.89 -12.94
CA ASP A 101 20.73 3.72 -11.49
C ASP A 101 21.28 2.34 -11.12
N HIS A 102 22.59 2.16 -11.34
CA HIS A 102 23.29 0.87 -11.20
C HIS A 102 23.35 0.35 -9.76
N ASP A 103 23.25 1.24 -8.78
CA ASP A 103 23.33 0.88 -7.37
C ASP A 103 21.97 0.55 -6.75
N TYR A 104 20.88 0.87 -7.45
CA TYR A 104 19.51 0.55 -7.07
C TYR A 104 19.18 0.92 -5.60
N PRO A 105 19.21 2.22 -5.22
CA PRO A 105 18.89 2.64 -3.88
C PRO A 105 17.41 2.36 -3.56
N VAL A 106 17.18 1.65 -2.45
CA VAL A 106 15.84 1.23 -2.02
C VAL A 106 15.25 2.22 -1.03
N VAL A 107 13.93 2.39 -1.06
CA VAL A 107 13.18 3.01 0.04
C VAL A 107 13.00 1.96 1.13
N LEU A 108 13.38 2.28 2.37
CA LEU A 108 13.43 1.29 3.47
C LEU A 108 12.10 1.11 4.18
N THR A 109 11.43 2.22 4.46
CA THR A 109 10.22 2.24 5.26
C THR A 109 9.14 3.04 4.55
N PHE A 110 7.90 2.84 4.95
CA PHE A 110 6.80 3.63 4.46
C PHE A 110 6.93 5.13 4.85
N VAL A 111 7.63 5.45 5.94
CA VAL A 111 7.89 6.84 6.36
C VAL A 111 8.85 7.55 5.39
N ASP A 112 9.82 6.80 4.84
CA ASP A 112 10.76 7.30 3.84
C ASP A 112 10.16 7.32 2.42
N TRP A 113 9.01 6.69 2.23
CA TRP A 113 8.32 6.64 0.94
C TRP A 113 7.49 7.89 0.71
N TRP A 114 7.81 8.61 -0.37
CA TRP A 114 7.05 9.78 -0.78
C TRP A 114 5.96 9.37 -1.78
N PHE A 115 4.74 9.88 -1.61
CA PHE A 115 3.66 9.64 -2.56
C PHE A 115 3.97 10.30 -3.92
N PRO A 116 3.81 9.61 -5.06
CA PRO A 116 4.15 10.18 -6.36
C PRO A 116 3.25 11.38 -6.72
N VAL A 117 3.80 12.37 -7.43
CA VAL A 117 3.05 13.59 -7.82
C VAL A 117 1.83 13.20 -8.67
N SER A 118 2.03 12.27 -9.61
CA SER A 118 0.99 11.65 -10.43
C SER A 118 0.76 10.20 -10.00
N LEU A 119 -0.49 9.76 -10.07
CA LEU A 119 -0.84 8.36 -9.87
C LEU A 119 -0.14 7.48 -10.93
N PRO A 120 0.36 6.28 -10.58
CA PRO A 120 0.99 5.40 -11.56
C PRO A 120 0.02 5.02 -12.70
N PRO A 121 0.51 4.78 -13.93
CA PRO A 121 -0.36 4.51 -15.09
C PRO A 121 -1.34 3.34 -14.90
N ALA A 122 -0.91 2.27 -14.21
CA ALA A 122 -1.76 1.11 -13.94
C ALA A 122 -2.97 1.48 -13.05
N TRP A 123 -2.74 2.26 -12.01
CA TRP A 123 -3.79 2.78 -11.12
C TRP A 123 -4.68 3.81 -11.81
N LEU A 124 -4.12 4.65 -12.68
CA LEU A 124 -4.89 5.61 -13.47
C LEU A 124 -5.81 4.87 -14.45
N SER A 125 -5.29 3.90 -15.20
CA SER A 125 -6.07 3.06 -16.13
C SER A 125 -7.15 2.23 -15.41
N ALA A 126 -6.87 1.74 -14.20
CA ALA A 126 -7.84 0.99 -13.43
C ALA A 126 -8.97 1.85 -12.84
N SER A 127 -8.84 3.19 -12.87
CA SER A 127 -9.77 4.13 -12.23
C SER A 127 -10.63 4.95 -13.18
N THR A 128 -10.46 4.79 -14.50
CA THR A 128 -11.12 5.58 -15.54
C THR A 128 -12.56 5.17 -15.86
N GLY A 129 -13.05 4.04 -15.31
CA GLY A 129 -14.29 3.40 -15.73
C GLY A 129 -15.58 3.95 -15.11
N HIS A 130 -15.50 4.95 -14.24
CA HIS A 130 -16.66 5.67 -13.68
C HIS A 130 -16.32 7.15 -13.57
N ASP A 131 -17.35 8.01 -13.55
CA ASP A 131 -17.36 9.49 -13.53
C ASP A 131 -16.55 10.14 -12.38
N ASN A 132 -15.26 9.81 -12.28
CA ASN A 132 -14.34 10.25 -11.25
C ASN A 132 -13.69 11.55 -11.70
N ASN A 133 -14.49 12.61 -11.81
CA ASN A 133 -13.99 14.00 -11.94
C ASN A 133 -13.09 14.41 -10.75
N ALA A 134 -13.02 13.60 -9.69
CA ALA A 134 -12.07 13.74 -8.57
C ALA A 134 -10.64 13.30 -8.90
N ALA A 135 -10.42 12.41 -9.88
CA ALA A 135 -9.09 11.88 -10.20
C ALA A 135 -8.13 12.94 -10.78
N GLN A 136 -8.67 14.05 -11.30
CA GLN A 136 -7.89 15.14 -11.91
C GLN A 136 -7.72 16.37 -11.00
N ALA A 137 -8.37 16.45 -9.83
CA ALA A 137 -8.54 17.73 -9.12
C ALA A 137 -7.73 17.93 -7.82
N THR A 138 -6.94 16.97 -7.34
CA THR A 138 -6.15 17.13 -6.11
C THR A 138 -4.65 17.24 -6.37
N THR A 139 -4.26 18.44 -6.80
CA THR A 139 -2.89 18.94 -6.62
C THR A 139 -2.63 19.20 -5.13
N HIS A 140 -1.61 18.52 -4.58
CA HIS A 140 -0.99 18.76 -3.27
C HIS A 140 -1.92 18.80 -2.04
N SER A 141 -2.08 17.64 -1.38
CA SER A 141 -2.40 17.64 0.05
C SER A 141 -1.43 16.72 0.80
N ASN A 142 -0.67 17.30 1.72
CA ASN A 142 0.29 16.66 2.61
C ASN A 142 -0.32 15.40 3.27
N PHE A 143 0.03 14.22 2.75
CA PHE A 143 -0.32 12.93 3.36
C PHE A 143 0.49 12.65 4.64
N SER A 144 1.44 13.52 5.00
CA SER A 144 2.41 13.34 6.08
C SER A 144 2.16 14.17 7.35
N ALA A 145 1.03 14.88 7.49
CA ALA A 145 0.76 15.68 8.69
C ALA A 145 -0.68 15.51 9.21
N GLY A 146 -0.81 14.77 10.32
CA GLY A 146 -1.96 14.82 11.23
C GLY A 146 -3.25 14.20 10.69
N ILE A 147 -3.63 13.06 11.26
CA ILE A 147 -5.00 12.52 11.14
C ILE A 147 -5.93 13.47 11.90
N ASN A 148 -6.36 14.55 11.24
CA ASN A 148 -7.60 15.20 11.62
C ASN A 148 -8.71 14.26 11.19
N MET A 149 -9.36 13.63 12.16
CA MET A 149 -10.45 12.66 12.00
C MET A 149 -11.76 13.31 11.50
N THR A 150 -11.64 14.38 10.72
CA THR A 150 -12.73 15.08 10.03
C THR A 150 -12.59 14.86 8.52
N GLY A 151 -13.20 13.78 8.05
CA GLY A 151 -14.11 13.87 6.90
C GLY A 151 -13.51 14.01 5.52
N ASP A 152 -12.62 13.09 5.11
CA ASP A 152 -12.59 12.72 3.70
C ASP A 152 -12.93 11.25 3.54
N VAL A 153 -14.23 11.01 3.39
CA VAL A 153 -14.79 9.68 3.15
C VAL A 153 -14.21 9.02 1.90
N ALA A 154 -13.59 9.80 0.99
CA ALA A 154 -12.91 9.32 -0.19
C ALA A 154 -11.60 8.56 0.14
N LYS A 155 -11.10 8.64 1.38
CA LYS A 155 -9.92 7.90 1.87
C LYS A 155 -10.28 6.60 2.60
N CYS A 156 -11.57 6.28 2.71
CA CYS A 156 -12.04 5.12 3.45
C CYS A 156 -12.56 4.03 2.51
N LEU A 157 -12.13 2.79 2.77
CA LEU A 157 -12.65 1.59 2.12
C LEU A 157 -13.60 0.87 3.08
N LEU A 158 -14.86 0.68 2.67
CA LEU A 158 -15.83 -0.05 3.47
C LEU A 158 -15.71 -1.55 3.17
N LEU A 159 -15.17 -2.32 4.12
CA LEU A 159 -14.95 -3.76 4.00
C LEU A 159 -15.89 -4.56 4.90
N CYS A 160 -16.17 -5.81 4.51
CA CYS A 160 -16.79 -6.79 5.41
C CYS A 160 -15.91 -7.00 6.65
N SER A 161 -16.53 -7.30 7.79
CA SER A 161 -15.81 -7.46 9.07
C SER A 161 -14.76 -8.57 9.03
N ASN A 162 -14.98 -9.63 8.25
CA ASN A 162 -14.04 -10.73 8.03
C ASN A 162 -12.84 -10.36 7.13
N PHE A 163 -12.84 -9.17 6.50
CA PHE A 163 -11.77 -8.66 5.64
C PHE A 163 -11.03 -7.47 6.24
N HIS A 164 -11.69 -6.68 7.08
CA HIS A 164 -11.11 -5.47 7.63
C HIS A 164 -9.76 -5.73 8.33
N LYS A 165 -9.74 -6.70 9.26
CA LYS A 165 -8.50 -7.03 9.98
C LYS A 165 -7.40 -7.57 9.06
N SER A 166 -7.72 -8.46 8.13
CA SER A 166 -6.69 -9.03 7.23
C SER A 166 -6.16 -7.99 6.25
N PHE A 167 -6.97 -7.01 5.86
CA PHE A 167 -6.51 -5.87 5.07
C PHE A 167 -5.57 -4.95 5.87
N ASP A 168 -5.94 -4.63 7.12
CA ASP A 168 -5.11 -3.82 8.02
C ASP A 168 -3.80 -4.54 8.42
N ASP A 169 -3.84 -5.86 8.59
CA ASP A 169 -2.65 -6.67 8.87
C ASP A 169 -1.74 -6.82 7.65
N ARG A 170 -2.17 -6.34 6.46
CA ARG A 170 -1.45 -6.42 5.17
C ARG A 170 -1.35 -7.84 4.59
N VAL A 171 -2.29 -8.72 4.96
CA VAL A 171 -2.36 -10.11 4.45
C VAL A 171 -2.66 -10.13 2.95
N TRP A 172 -3.35 -9.12 2.45
CA TRP A 172 -3.70 -8.96 1.04
C TRP A 172 -3.82 -7.47 0.68
N VAL A 173 -3.76 -7.18 -0.62
CA VAL A 173 -3.80 -5.83 -1.19
C VAL A 173 -4.81 -5.75 -2.32
N LEU A 174 -5.28 -4.53 -2.58
CA LEU A 174 -5.92 -4.20 -3.86
C LEU A 174 -4.85 -3.82 -4.87
N SER A 175 -4.96 -4.29 -6.11
CA SER A 175 -4.00 -4.00 -7.17
C SER A 175 -4.67 -3.88 -8.54
N PRO A 176 -4.21 -2.94 -9.40
CA PRO A 176 -4.69 -2.85 -10.77
C PRO A 176 -4.25 -4.07 -11.60
N LYS A 177 -5.17 -4.64 -12.37
CA LYS A 177 -4.89 -5.74 -13.34
C LYS A 177 -5.23 -5.42 -14.79
N GLY A 178 -5.63 -4.19 -15.05
CA GLY A 178 -5.97 -3.72 -16.38
C GLY A 178 -6.90 -2.51 -16.31
N PRO A 179 -7.34 -2.03 -17.48
CA PRO A 179 -8.34 -0.97 -17.55
C PRO A 179 -9.57 -1.33 -16.71
N ASP A 180 -9.99 -0.39 -15.87
CA ASP A 180 -11.18 -0.47 -15.03
C ASP A 180 -11.25 -1.71 -14.11
N THR A 181 -10.10 -2.33 -13.83
CA THR A 181 -9.99 -3.61 -13.13
C THR A 181 -9.04 -3.50 -11.95
N ILE A 182 -9.61 -3.56 -10.73
CA ILE A 182 -8.87 -3.67 -9.47
C ILE A 182 -9.23 -5.01 -8.85
N VAL A 183 -8.23 -5.78 -8.39
CA VAL A 183 -8.46 -7.08 -7.76
C VAL A 183 -7.81 -7.18 -6.39
N ALA A 184 -8.26 -8.13 -5.57
CA ALA A 184 -7.53 -8.53 -4.37
C ALA A 184 -6.42 -9.53 -4.69
N HIS A 185 -5.22 -9.30 -4.15
CA HIS A 185 -4.06 -10.18 -4.25
C HIS A 185 -3.50 -10.48 -2.86
N PHE A 186 -3.26 -11.76 -2.56
CA PHE A 186 -2.81 -12.19 -1.23
C PHE A 186 -1.27 -12.19 -1.12
N LEU A 187 -0.76 -11.56 -0.07
CA LEU A 187 0.66 -11.47 0.24
C LEU A 187 1.13 -12.56 1.21
N GLU A 188 0.20 -13.20 1.92
CA GLU A 188 0.47 -14.28 2.86
C GLU A 188 -0.24 -15.59 2.48
N ALA A 189 0.20 -16.69 3.09
CA ALA A 189 -0.39 -18.01 2.90
C ALA A 189 -1.79 -18.10 3.54
N ALA A 190 -2.80 -17.57 2.86
CA ALA A 190 -4.19 -17.54 3.31
C ALA A 190 -5.08 -18.36 2.37
N SER A 191 -4.77 -19.65 2.14
CA SER A 191 -5.35 -20.47 1.05
C SER A 191 -6.88 -20.45 0.99
N TYR A 192 -7.60 -20.44 2.12
CA TYR A 192 -9.06 -20.37 2.13
C TYR A 192 -9.59 -19.01 1.66
N GLN A 193 -9.02 -17.90 2.13
CA GLN A 193 -9.41 -16.57 1.68
C GLN A 193 -8.92 -16.31 0.24
N ALA A 194 -7.74 -16.80 -0.11
CA ALA A 194 -7.23 -16.72 -1.47
C ALA A 194 -8.14 -17.46 -2.46
N ALA A 195 -8.62 -18.66 -2.13
CA ALA A 195 -9.53 -19.40 -3.00
C ALA A 195 -10.82 -18.64 -3.32
N LEU A 196 -11.30 -17.83 -2.38
CA LEU A 196 -12.56 -17.11 -2.52
C LEU A 196 -12.40 -15.68 -3.06
N TYR A 197 -11.24 -15.06 -2.85
CA TYR A 197 -11.07 -13.61 -3.07
C TYR A 197 -9.87 -13.24 -3.95
N HIS A 198 -8.93 -14.16 -4.20
CA HIS A 198 -7.78 -13.88 -5.06
C HIS A 198 -8.26 -13.60 -6.48
N ASN A 199 -7.77 -12.50 -7.06
CA ASN A 199 -8.19 -12.00 -8.38
C ASN A 199 -9.68 -11.73 -8.56
N VAL A 200 -10.45 -11.66 -7.47
CA VAL A 200 -11.82 -11.20 -7.52
C VAL A 200 -11.81 -9.73 -7.87
N VAL A 201 -12.51 -9.38 -8.96
CA VAL A 201 -12.72 -7.99 -9.37
C VAL A 201 -13.46 -7.28 -8.25
N THR A 202 -12.84 -6.22 -7.78
CA THR A 202 -13.36 -5.36 -6.72
C THR A 202 -13.67 -4.01 -7.31
N HIS A 203 -14.83 -3.49 -6.93
CA HIS A 203 -15.18 -2.11 -7.18
C HIS A 203 -15.19 -1.41 -5.82
N PRO A 204 -14.23 -0.52 -5.56
CA PRO A 204 -14.24 0.36 -4.39
C PRO A 204 -14.84 1.71 -4.80
N PRO A 205 -16.17 1.82 -5.03
CA PRO A 205 -16.81 2.93 -5.75
C PRO A 205 -16.60 4.32 -5.13
N GLN A 206 -16.11 4.38 -3.89
CA GLN A 206 -16.03 5.61 -3.14
C GLN A 206 -14.68 5.81 -2.43
N CYS A 207 -13.65 5.04 -2.82
CA CYS A 207 -12.27 5.19 -2.37
C CYS A 207 -11.41 5.74 -3.51
N GLU A 208 -10.66 6.81 -3.26
CA GLU A 208 -9.79 7.40 -4.26
C GLU A 208 -8.66 6.43 -4.64
N PRO A 209 -8.32 6.33 -5.94
CA PRO A 209 -7.19 5.51 -6.40
C PRO A 209 -5.88 5.84 -5.69
N ARG A 210 -5.66 7.11 -5.35
CA ARG A 210 -4.48 7.54 -4.57
C ARG A 210 -4.42 6.85 -3.21
N SER A 211 -5.55 6.70 -2.52
CA SER A 211 -5.61 6.06 -1.21
C SER A 211 -5.38 4.54 -1.30
N LEU A 212 -5.79 3.92 -2.40
CA LEU A 212 -5.50 2.52 -2.69
C LEU A 212 -4.00 2.30 -2.98
N ASP A 213 -3.37 3.18 -3.75
CA ASP A 213 -1.93 3.14 -4.04
C ASP A 213 -1.08 3.35 -2.77
N VAL A 214 -1.46 4.31 -1.91
CA VAL A 214 -0.85 4.51 -0.58
C VAL A 214 -0.91 3.22 0.25
N ARG A 215 -2.08 2.56 0.30
CA ARG A 215 -2.25 1.30 1.04
C ARG A 215 -1.46 0.16 0.43
N PHE A 216 -1.41 0.08 -0.90
CA PHE A 216 -0.58 -0.89 -1.61
C PHE A 216 0.90 -0.70 -1.26
N ALA A 217 1.42 0.53 -1.34
CA ALA A 217 2.80 0.83 -0.99
C ALA A 217 3.13 0.46 0.47
N TRP A 218 2.23 0.78 1.41
CA TRP A 218 2.38 0.41 2.82
C TRP A 218 2.50 -1.10 3.04
N ALA A 219 1.69 -1.89 2.32
CA ALA A 219 1.75 -3.34 2.38
C ALA A 219 3.05 -3.87 1.76
N ILE A 220 3.46 -3.39 0.58
CA ILE A 220 4.71 -3.82 -0.07
C ILE A 220 5.94 -3.52 0.81
N MET A 221 6.00 -2.35 1.46
CA MET A 221 7.12 -2.02 2.34
C MET A 221 7.27 -3.01 3.51
N SER A 222 6.18 -3.59 4.01
CA SER A 222 6.25 -4.59 5.08
C SER A 222 6.99 -5.87 4.67
N LEU A 223 7.02 -6.19 3.37
CA LEU A 223 7.69 -7.38 2.84
C LEU A 223 9.22 -7.25 2.84
N LEU A 224 9.77 -6.04 2.95
CA LEU A 224 11.21 -5.80 2.96
C LEU A 224 11.89 -6.24 4.27
N ARG A 225 11.13 -6.59 5.32
CA ARG A 225 11.67 -6.91 6.65
C ARG A 225 12.85 -7.88 6.63
N ALA A 226 12.75 -8.95 5.83
CA ALA A 226 13.80 -9.97 5.72
C ALA A 226 15.04 -9.48 4.95
N TYR A 227 14.86 -8.57 3.98
CA TYR A 227 15.98 -7.91 3.31
C TYR A 227 16.71 -6.97 4.26
N LEU A 228 15.95 -6.18 5.03
CA LEU A 228 16.47 -5.15 5.95
C LEU A 228 17.23 -5.73 7.14
N SER A 229 16.94 -6.97 7.55
CA SER A 229 17.65 -7.65 8.65
C SER A 229 19.03 -8.16 8.28
N LYS A 230 19.38 -8.17 6.99
CA LYS A 230 20.70 -8.60 6.53
C LYS A 230 21.75 -7.54 6.85
N SER A 231 22.98 -7.98 7.12
CA SER A 231 24.14 -7.09 7.32
C SER A 231 24.78 -6.60 6.02
N THR A 232 24.18 -6.89 4.86
CA THR A 232 24.68 -6.45 3.55
C THR A 232 24.69 -4.92 3.45
N SER A 233 25.77 -4.35 2.93
CA SER A 233 25.79 -2.92 2.58
C SER A 233 24.81 -2.63 1.45
N ARG A 234 24.09 -1.51 1.53
CA ARG A 234 23.10 -1.09 0.54
C ARG A 234 22.99 0.42 0.48
N LYS A 235 22.58 0.94 -0.68
CA LYS A 235 22.18 2.34 -0.82
C LYS A 235 20.70 2.47 -0.51
N VAL A 236 20.35 3.59 0.11
CA VAL A 236 18.99 3.84 0.58
C VAL A 236 18.53 5.22 0.14
N LYS A 237 17.25 5.33 -0.17
CA LYS A 237 16.58 6.63 -0.38
C LYS A 237 15.98 7.04 0.95
N VAL A 238 16.47 8.15 1.48
CA VAL A 238 15.93 8.79 2.68
C VAL A 238 15.47 10.18 2.31
N TRP A 239 14.33 10.58 2.83
CA TRP A 239 13.86 11.93 2.68
C TRP A 239 14.60 12.85 3.67
N VAL A 240 15.09 13.98 3.17
CA VAL A 240 15.70 15.03 3.99
C VAL A 240 14.94 16.33 3.75
N ALA A 241 14.31 16.87 4.78
CA ALA A 241 13.69 18.18 4.73
C ALA A 241 14.76 19.24 4.43
N SER A 242 14.59 20.04 3.37
CA SER A 242 15.43 21.22 3.18
C SER A 242 14.89 22.36 4.04
N GLU A 243 15.76 23.02 4.82
CA GLU A 243 15.40 24.14 5.69
C GLU A 243 14.75 25.33 4.93
N ASN A 244 14.85 25.35 3.60
CA ASN A 244 14.30 26.41 2.74
C ASN A 244 12.95 26.09 2.08
N ASP A 245 12.36 24.90 2.27
CA ASP A 245 11.22 24.44 1.49
C ASP A 245 9.85 24.90 2.03
N ARG A 246 9.69 26.22 2.17
CA ARG A 246 8.37 26.88 2.33
C ARG A 246 7.73 27.26 0.99
N SER A 247 8.34 26.87 -0.13
CA SER A 247 7.80 27.10 -1.48
C SER A 247 7.12 25.85 -2.02
N VAL A 248 5.81 25.92 -2.16
CA VAL A 248 4.95 24.92 -2.79
C VAL A 248 5.46 24.58 -4.20
N GLY A 249 5.73 23.30 -4.48
CA GLY A 249 5.61 22.74 -5.83
C GLY A 249 6.86 22.27 -6.56
N THR A 250 8.03 22.15 -5.94
CA THR A 250 9.20 21.52 -6.56
C THR A 250 9.44 20.09 -6.05
N GLU A 251 9.78 19.16 -6.96
CA GLU A 251 10.32 17.86 -6.57
C GLU A 251 11.50 18.09 -5.61
N PRO A 252 11.55 17.41 -4.46
CA PRO A 252 12.70 17.50 -3.58
C PRO A 252 13.92 16.98 -4.34
N THR A 253 14.99 17.77 -4.33
CA THR A 253 16.30 17.31 -4.76
C THR A 253 16.76 16.22 -3.78
N VAL A 254 16.45 14.96 -4.08
CA VAL A 254 16.97 13.82 -3.30
C VAL A 254 18.42 13.63 -3.68
N GLN A 255 19.34 13.83 -2.73
CA GLN A 255 20.61 13.12 -2.76
C GLN A 255 21.27 13.13 -1.37
N SER A 256 21.00 12.08 -0.60
CA SER A 256 21.99 11.57 0.33
C SER A 256 21.90 10.05 0.35
N THR A 257 22.88 9.42 -0.30
CA THR A 257 23.15 7.99 -0.12
C THR A 257 23.81 7.85 1.25
N VAL A 258 23.11 7.24 2.20
CA VAL A 258 23.71 6.86 3.48
C VAL A 258 24.02 5.37 3.44
N THR A 259 25.26 5.00 3.72
CA THR A 259 25.65 3.60 3.95
C THR A 259 25.36 3.27 5.42
N GLY A 260 24.32 2.49 5.71
CA GLY A 260 23.86 2.22 7.09
C GLY A 260 23.65 0.74 7.41
N LEU A 261 24.05 0.33 8.64
CA LEU A 261 23.84 -0.99 9.25
C LEU A 261 22.38 -1.22 9.70
N SER A 262 21.96 -2.48 9.73
CA SER A 262 20.73 -3.06 10.35
C SER A 262 19.96 -2.12 11.27
N LEU A 263 18.89 -1.51 10.75
CA LEU A 263 17.94 -0.69 11.50
C LEU A 263 16.78 -1.57 11.98
N PHE A 264 16.94 -2.24 13.12
CA PHE A 264 15.81 -2.71 13.91
C PHE A 264 15.88 -2.05 15.29
N GLY A 265 15.16 -0.94 15.43
CA GLY A 265 14.65 -0.46 16.70
C GLY A 265 13.14 -0.69 16.69
N ASP A 266 12.67 -1.56 17.58
CA ASP A 266 11.24 -1.84 17.80
C ASP A 266 10.44 -0.54 17.93
N THR A 267 9.56 -0.24 16.98
CA THR A 267 8.40 0.67 17.13
C THR A 267 7.40 0.39 16.00
N ASP A 268 7.02 -0.87 15.84
CA ASP A 268 5.73 -1.21 15.23
C ASP A 268 4.64 -1.09 16.32
N ASP A 269 4.39 0.12 16.81
CA ASP A 269 3.34 0.38 17.80
C ASP A 269 2.32 1.39 17.25
N TYR A 270 1.52 0.90 16.30
CA TYR A 270 0.23 1.49 15.93
C TYR A 270 -0.89 0.47 16.17
N SER A 271 -0.84 -0.18 17.33
CA SER A 271 -1.90 -1.07 17.83
C SER A 271 -2.24 -0.70 19.27
N ASN A 272 -2.94 0.42 19.47
CA ASN A 272 -3.96 0.54 20.53
C ASN A 272 -4.68 1.88 20.47
N GLY A 273 -5.90 1.85 19.93
CA GLY A 273 -6.93 2.85 20.21
C GLY A 273 -7.80 2.40 21.38
N ASP A 274 -7.20 2.00 22.51
CA ASP A 274 -7.93 1.84 23.76
C ASP A 274 -8.18 3.25 24.34
N TYR A 275 -9.38 3.78 24.10
CA TYR A 275 -9.88 4.95 24.82
C TYR A 275 -10.12 4.57 26.27
N ILE A 276 -9.11 4.75 27.12
CA ILE A 276 -9.33 4.83 28.57
C ILE A 276 -10.06 6.15 28.85
N HIS A 277 -11.33 6.02 29.21
CA HIS A 277 -12.13 7.09 29.80
C HIS A 277 -11.53 7.42 31.19
N SER A 278 -10.62 8.38 31.26
CA SER A 278 -10.22 8.99 32.54
C SER A 278 -11.21 10.10 32.87
N SER A 279 -12.21 9.77 33.69
CA SER A 279 -13.05 10.76 34.37
C SER A 279 -12.22 11.45 35.44
N SER A 280 -11.75 12.65 35.16
CA SER A 280 -11.20 13.58 36.14
C SER A 280 -12.33 14.40 36.76
N ASP A 281 -12.86 13.96 37.89
CA ASP A 281 -13.67 14.81 38.77
C ASP A 281 -12.73 15.67 39.64
N PRO A 282 -12.94 17.00 39.69
CA PRO A 282 -12.18 17.88 40.57
C PRO A 282 -12.68 17.80 42.02
N GLN A 283 -11.74 17.59 42.94
CA GLN A 283 -11.95 17.77 44.39
C GLN A 283 -12.47 19.18 44.69
N MET A 284 -13.69 19.29 45.21
CA MET A 284 -14.09 20.43 46.02
C MET A 284 -13.62 20.21 47.47
N SER A 285 -12.83 21.16 47.96
CA SER A 285 -12.45 21.29 49.36
C SER A 285 -13.43 22.21 50.11
N ASN A 286 -13.55 21.93 51.40
CA ASN A 286 -14.54 22.40 52.39
C ASN A 286 -14.64 23.92 52.62
N ALA A 287 -15.85 24.34 52.99
CA ALA A 287 -16.20 25.30 54.06
C ALA A 287 -17.75 25.25 54.20
N SER A 288 -18.42 25.08 55.34
CA SER A 288 -18.13 25.26 56.76
C SER A 288 -18.94 24.26 57.59
#